data_AF-A0A974XWG2-F1
#
_entry.id   AF-A0A974XWG2-F1
#
_cell.length_a   1.000
_cell.length_b   1.000
_cell.length_c   1.000
_cell.angle_alpha   90.00
_cell.angle_beta   90.00
_cell.angle_gamma   90.00
#
_symmetry.space_group_name_H-M   'P 1'
#
loop_
_entity.id
_entity.type
_entity.pdbx_description
1 polymer ?
#
loop_
_entity_poly.entity_id
_entity_poly.type
_entity_poly.pdbx_seq_one_letter_code
_entity_poly.pdbx_strand_id
1 'polypeptide(L)'
;MTSPVSELIELLSLERLEDNLFRGQSRDIGTKYVFGGQVLGQALSAAQATLDEDEPRAAHSLHGYFLRAGNIEAPIVYMVDRTRDGGSFSVRRVTAIQHGQPILFLAASFQKEESGAEHQLSMPEVPMPEDIDPSPALAPEVLATLPTKVQRWVSRQGPFEFRHVYPRDELNPPKRPPFQQVWFKLSEPVGDAPELHRALLAYASDFQLLGTATFPHGISYYQPNVQMASLDHAMWFHRPFRTDDWLLYSIDSPSAQQSRGLARGMVYDRHGRLVASTAQEGLIRVVRDAKGS
;
A
#
# COMPACT_ATOMS: atom_id res chain seq x y z
N MET A 1 15.49 -12.96 -17.09
CA MET A 1 14.68 -11.80 -16.67
C MET A 1 14.36 -12.03 -15.20
N THR A 2 14.66 -11.06 -14.34
CA THR A 2 14.32 -11.12 -12.90
C THR A 2 12.79 -11.10 -12.75
N SER A 3 12.25 -11.83 -11.77
CA SER A 3 10.79 -11.85 -11.57
C SER A 3 10.28 -10.53 -10.99
N PRO A 4 9.01 -10.14 -11.21
CA PRO A 4 8.44 -8.93 -10.60
C PRO A 4 8.56 -8.91 -9.07
N VAL A 5 8.51 -10.08 -8.43
CA VAL A 5 8.66 -10.26 -6.98
C VAL A 5 10.09 -9.97 -6.55
N SER A 6 11.10 -10.57 -7.19
CA SER A 6 12.51 -10.27 -6.90
C SER A 6 12.84 -8.79 -7.09
N GLU A 7 12.32 -8.18 -8.17
CA GLU A 7 12.49 -6.74 -8.40
C GLU A 7 11.84 -5.89 -7.28
N LEU A 8 10.71 -6.31 -6.71
CA LEU A 8 10.11 -5.61 -5.57
C LEU A 8 10.95 -5.77 -4.30
N ILE A 9 11.50 -6.97 -4.04
CA ILE A 9 12.37 -7.20 -2.88
C ILE A 9 13.63 -6.33 -2.99
N GLU A 10 14.26 -6.30 -4.16
CA GLU A 10 15.39 -5.41 -4.44
C GLU A 10 15.00 -3.93 -4.26
N LEU A 11 13.81 -3.54 -4.70
CA LEU A 11 13.30 -2.17 -4.52
C LEU A 11 13.13 -1.78 -3.04
N LEU A 12 12.73 -2.72 -2.19
CA LEU A 12 12.56 -2.51 -0.74
C LEU A 12 13.88 -2.69 0.04
N SER A 13 14.91 -3.23 -0.60
CA SER A 13 16.26 -3.39 -0.06
C SER A 13 17.06 -2.12 -0.33
N LEU A 14 17.11 -1.24 0.67
CA LEU A 14 17.72 0.08 0.49
C LEU A 14 19.25 0.02 0.55
N GLU A 15 19.89 0.86 -0.25
CA GLU A 15 21.32 1.17 -0.11
C GLU A 15 21.50 2.00 1.16
N ARG A 16 22.29 1.52 2.12
CA ARG A 16 22.69 2.31 3.30
C ARG A 16 23.82 3.27 2.91
N LEU A 17 23.58 4.56 3.04
CA LEU A 17 24.58 5.62 2.81
C LEU A 17 25.33 6.00 4.09
N GLU A 18 24.65 5.89 5.24
CA GLU A 18 25.14 6.20 6.58
C GLU A 18 24.26 5.44 7.62
N ASP A 19 24.61 5.46 8.90
CA ASP A 19 23.91 4.78 10.00
C ASP A 19 22.40 5.04 10.01
N ASN A 20 22.00 6.27 9.65
CA ASN A 20 20.60 6.70 9.65
C ASN A 20 20.15 7.29 8.30
N LEU A 21 20.89 7.01 7.23
CA LEU A 21 20.62 7.57 5.89
C LEU A 21 20.64 6.46 4.84
N PHE A 22 19.56 6.36 4.07
CA PHE A 22 19.36 5.31 3.09
C PHE A 22 18.93 5.87 1.74
N ARG A 23 19.18 5.13 0.66
CA ARG A 23 18.72 5.44 -0.70
C ARG A 23 17.91 4.27 -1.25
N GLY A 24 16.68 4.57 -1.68
CA GLY A 24 15.83 3.66 -2.45
C GLY A 24 15.72 4.10 -3.89
N GLN A 25 15.73 3.14 -4.82
CA GLN A 25 15.41 3.44 -6.22
C GLN A 25 13.91 3.68 -6.40
N SER A 26 13.54 4.35 -7.48
CA SER A 26 12.14 4.49 -7.90
C SER A 26 11.84 3.56 -9.04
N ARG A 27 10.62 2.99 -9.04
CA ARG A 27 10.16 2.14 -10.13
C ARG A 27 8.93 2.74 -10.77
N ASP A 28 8.98 2.88 -12.10
CA ASP A 28 7.77 3.15 -12.89
C ASP A 28 6.94 1.87 -12.93
N ILE A 29 5.82 1.85 -12.21
CA ILE A 29 4.86 0.75 -12.26
C ILE A 29 3.73 1.00 -13.29
N GLY A 30 3.77 2.12 -14.02
CA GLY A 30 2.73 2.57 -14.96
C GLY A 30 2.00 3.83 -14.48
N THR A 31 2.42 4.39 -13.36
CA THR A 31 1.85 5.60 -12.74
C THR A 31 2.64 6.85 -13.13
N LYS A 32 2.00 8.02 -13.09
CA LYS A 32 2.68 9.30 -13.38
C LYS A 32 3.71 9.69 -12.31
N TYR A 33 3.46 9.27 -11.07
CA TYR A 33 4.26 9.59 -9.90
C TYR A 33 4.68 8.29 -9.20
N VAL A 34 5.67 8.39 -8.31
CA VAL A 34 6.04 7.26 -7.46
C VAL A 34 4.81 6.77 -6.70
N PHE A 35 4.60 5.45 -6.70
CA PHE A 35 3.50 4.82 -5.99
C PHE A 35 3.64 5.00 -4.47
N GLY A 36 2.55 5.35 -3.79
CA GLY A 36 2.57 5.63 -2.36
C GLY A 36 3.07 4.45 -1.54
N GLY A 37 2.59 3.24 -1.85
CA GLY A 37 3.06 1.99 -1.25
C GLY A 37 4.57 1.75 -1.41
N GLN A 38 5.20 2.21 -2.51
CA GLN A 38 6.65 2.14 -2.64
C GLN A 38 7.33 2.99 -1.57
N VAL A 39 6.91 4.25 -1.42
CA VAL A 39 7.51 5.18 -0.46
C VAL A 39 7.28 4.70 0.98
N LEU A 40 6.09 4.14 1.28
CA LEU A 40 5.76 3.56 2.58
C LEU A 40 6.61 2.32 2.90
N GLY A 41 6.66 1.35 1.98
CA GLY A 41 7.45 0.12 2.16
C GLY A 41 8.93 0.42 2.36
N GLN A 42 9.50 1.29 1.51
CA GLN A 42 10.90 1.74 1.65
C GLN A 42 11.13 2.51 2.96
N ALA A 43 10.24 3.42 3.35
CA ALA A 43 10.39 4.15 4.61
C ALA A 43 10.35 3.21 5.83
N LEU A 44 9.48 2.19 5.81
CA LEU A 44 9.45 1.17 6.86
C LEU A 44 10.73 0.32 6.86
N SER A 45 11.24 -0.10 5.68
CA SER A 45 12.53 -0.77 5.57
C SER A 45 13.67 0.05 6.18
N ALA A 46 13.74 1.35 5.88
CA ALA A 46 14.74 2.26 6.46
C ALA A 46 14.64 2.31 7.99
N ALA A 47 13.42 2.43 8.54
CA ALA A 47 13.21 2.47 9.98
C ALA A 47 13.62 1.14 10.65
N GLN A 48 13.21 0.00 10.10
CA GLN A 48 13.56 -1.34 10.58
C GLN A 48 15.07 -1.56 10.61
N ALA A 49 15.78 -1.08 9.58
CA ALA A 49 17.24 -1.20 9.49
C ALA A 49 18.01 -0.36 10.54
N THR A 50 17.34 0.45 11.35
CA THR A 50 17.99 1.21 12.46
C THR A 50 17.70 0.61 13.84
N LEU A 51 17.07 -0.55 13.89
CA LEU A 51 16.85 -1.26 15.15
C LEU A 51 18.09 -2.07 15.52
N ASP A 52 18.21 -2.32 16.82
CA ASP A 52 19.27 -3.18 17.36
C ASP A 52 18.89 -4.64 17.11
N GLU A 53 19.83 -5.41 16.56
CA GLU A 53 19.64 -6.84 16.28
C GLU A 53 19.69 -7.67 17.57
N ASP A 54 20.38 -7.20 18.61
CA ASP A 54 20.49 -7.87 19.90
C ASP A 54 19.22 -7.71 20.76
N GLU A 55 18.39 -6.70 20.46
CA GLU A 55 17.11 -6.44 21.11
C GLU A 55 15.96 -6.40 20.08
N PRO A 56 15.50 -7.55 19.58
CA PRO A 56 14.54 -7.61 18.49
C PRO A 56 13.21 -6.96 18.86
N ARG A 57 12.79 -5.99 18.04
CA ARG A 57 11.50 -5.30 18.15
C ARG A 57 10.83 -5.24 16.80
N ALA A 58 9.58 -5.70 16.72
CA ALA A 58 8.83 -5.69 15.48
C ALA A 58 8.04 -4.39 15.33
N ALA A 59 7.91 -3.89 14.11
CA ALA A 59 7.00 -2.78 13.83
C ALA A 59 5.56 -3.22 14.17
N HIS A 60 4.89 -2.43 15.01
CA HIS A 60 3.49 -2.64 15.38
C HIS A 60 2.60 -1.51 14.87
N SER A 61 3.15 -0.36 14.48
CA SER A 61 2.39 0.69 13.80
C SER A 61 3.26 1.62 12.96
N LEU A 62 2.65 2.22 11.94
CA LEU A 62 3.21 3.34 11.20
C LEU A 62 2.15 4.38 10.86
N HIS A 63 2.56 5.64 10.75
CA HIS A 63 1.73 6.76 10.33
C HIS A 63 2.54 7.64 9.39
N GLY A 64 2.05 7.85 8.17
CA GLY A 64 2.71 8.62 7.13
C GLY A 64 1.84 9.71 6.55
N TYR A 65 2.43 10.84 6.17
CA TYR A 65 1.80 11.92 5.41
C TYR A 65 2.54 12.16 4.10
N PHE A 66 1.83 12.05 2.99
CA PHE A 66 2.33 12.35 1.65
C PHE A 66 2.23 13.85 1.39
N LEU A 67 3.37 14.47 1.13
CA LEU A 67 3.47 15.94 1.03
C LEU A 67 3.56 16.40 -0.43
N ARG A 68 4.22 15.60 -1.26
CA ARG A 68 4.55 15.92 -2.65
C ARG A 68 4.53 14.66 -3.48
N ALA A 69 4.16 14.82 -4.75
CA ALA A 69 4.21 13.72 -5.70
C ALA A 69 5.66 13.36 -6.02
N GLY A 70 6.00 12.06 -5.90
CA GLY A 70 7.36 11.59 -6.17
C GLY A 70 7.69 11.57 -7.67
N ASN A 71 8.94 11.88 -8.01
CA ASN A 71 9.49 11.74 -9.36
C ASN A 71 10.01 10.31 -9.56
N ILE A 72 9.42 9.58 -10.51
CA ILE A 72 9.79 8.19 -10.85
C ILE A 72 11.20 8.05 -11.45
N GLU A 73 11.77 9.13 -11.99
CA GLU A 73 13.09 9.14 -12.65
C GLU A 73 14.24 9.42 -11.67
N ALA A 74 13.95 9.65 -10.39
CA ALA A 74 14.94 9.96 -9.37
C ALA A 74 14.85 8.99 -8.18
N PRO A 75 15.99 8.65 -7.54
CA PRO A 75 15.97 7.90 -6.29
C PRO A 75 15.34 8.72 -5.16
N ILE A 76 15.03 8.06 -4.05
CA ILE A 76 14.49 8.67 -2.83
C ILE A 76 15.52 8.47 -1.72
N VAL A 77 15.85 9.54 -1.01
CA VAL A 77 16.69 9.48 0.19
C VAL A 77 15.79 9.39 1.42
N TYR A 78 16.04 8.42 2.29
CA TYR A 78 15.32 8.21 3.54
C TYR A 78 16.24 8.54 4.70
N MET A 79 15.94 9.62 5.41
CA MET A 79 16.65 10.03 6.62
C MET A 79 15.85 9.57 7.83
N VAL A 80 16.47 8.78 8.70
CA VAL A 80 15.85 8.22 9.89
C VAL A 80 16.31 8.99 11.13
N ASP A 81 15.37 9.43 11.95
CA ASP A 81 15.61 9.95 13.29
C ASP A 81 15.28 8.85 14.32
N ARG A 82 16.27 8.47 15.13
CA ARG A 82 16.11 7.53 16.25
C ARG A 82 15.49 8.24 17.44
N THR A 83 14.22 8.59 17.31
CA THR A 83 13.52 9.45 18.27
C THR A 83 13.55 8.91 19.71
N ARG A 84 13.43 7.59 19.89
CA ARG A 84 13.48 6.95 21.22
C ARG A 84 13.81 5.47 21.13
N ASP A 85 14.64 5.00 22.05
CA ASP A 85 14.76 3.60 22.44
C ASP A 85 14.47 3.48 23.95
N GLY A 86 13.31 2.91 24.29
CA GLY A 86 12.90 2.64 25.67
C GLY A 86 13.02 1.16 26.04
N GLY A 87 12.54 0.77 27.22
CA GLY A 87 12.65 -0.62 27.70
C GLY A 87 11.77 -1.65 26.98
N SER A 88 10.65 -1.23 26.37
CA SER A 88 9.80 -2.12 25.54
C SER A 88 9.55 -1.58 24.13
N PHE A 89 9.64 -0.26 23.94
CA PHE A 89 9.26 0.40 22.70
C PHE A 89 10.41 1.20 22.10
N SER A 90 10.50 1.19 20.77
CA SER A 90 11.34 2.09 19.98
C SER A 90 10.48 2.91 19.03
N VAL A 91 10.88 4.16 18.79
CA VAL A 91 10.21 5.05 17.84
C VAL A 91 11.25 5.55 16.85
N ARG A 92 10.89 5.51 15.57
CA ARG A 92 11.66 6.06 14.45
C ARG A 92 10.80 7.05 13.68
N ARG A 93 11.38 8.17 13.29
CA ARG A 93 10.78 9.08 12.29
C ARG A 93 11.59 8.99 11.01
N VAL A 94 10.92 8.92 9.87
CA VAL A 94 11.55 8.85 8.55
C VAL A 94 11.10 10.04 7.73
N THR A 95 12.05 10.74 7.13
CA THR A 95 11.78 11.75 6.11
C THR A 95 12.26 11.22 4.77
N ALA A 96 11.33 11.00 3.84
CA ALA A 96 11.66 10.67 2.46
C ALA A 96 11.85 11.96 1.66
N ILE A 97 12.95 12.07 0.92
CA ILE A 97 13.41 13.29 0.28
C ILE A 97 13.71 13.04 -1.19
N GLN A 98 13.21 13.92 -2.05
CA GLN A 98 13.63 14.03 -3.45
C GLN A 98 13.92 15.50 -3.79
N HIS A 99 14.96 15.75 -4.57
CA HIS A 99 15.34 17.11 -5.00
C HIS A 99 15.46 18.10 -3.84
N GLY A 100 15.97 17.62 -2.69
CA GLY A 100 16.09 18.42 -1.46
C GLY A 100 14.78 18.77 -0.77
N GLN A 101 13.65 18.18 -1.17
CA GLN A 101 12.32 18.45 -0.62
C GLN A 101 11.72 17.19 0.01
N PRO A 102 11.13 17.28 1.21
CA PRO A 102 10.37 16.17 1.79
C PRO A 102 9.16 15.80 0.93
N ILE A 103 9.03 14.51 0.62
CA ILE A 103 7.88 13.95 -0.09
C ILE A 103 6.97 13.12 0.83
N LEU A 104 7.52 12.55 1.91
CA LEU A 104 6.80 11.82 2.95
C LEU A 104 7.44 12.11 4.32
N PHE A 105 6.61 12.29 5.35
CA PHE A 105 7.00 12.06 6.74
C PHE A 105 6.34 10.79 7.23
N LEU A 106 7.09 9.94 7.93
CA LEU A 106 6.57 8.73 8.56
C LEU A 106 7.06 8.62 10.00
N ALA A 107 6.21 8.17 10.91
CA ALA A 107 6.60 7.73 12.24
C ALA A 107 6.23 6.26 12.38
N ALA A 108 7.19 5.43 12.79
CA ALA A 108 6.99 4.01 13.06
C ALA A 108 7.31 3.71 14.53
N SER A 109 6.50 2.85 15.13
CA SER A 109 6.68 2.37 16.48
C SER A 109 6.89 0.86 16.47
N PHE A 110 7.83 0.43 17.30
CA PHE A 110 8.33 -0.93 17.38
C PHE A 110 8.27 -1.40 18.82
N GLN A 111 7.96 -2.68 19.03
CA GLN A 111 7.83 -3.27 20.35
C GLN A 111 8.49 -4.64 20.38
N LYS A 112 9.09 -4.98 21.51
CA LYS A 112 9.49 -6.36 21.79
C LYS A 112 8.26 -7.28 21.89
N GLU A 113 8.45 -8.57 21.67
CA GLU A 113 7.35 -9.53 21.81
C GLU A 113 6.91 -9.64 23.28
N GLU A 114 5.61 -9.57 23.52
CA GLU A 114 5.00 -9.68 24.86
C GLU A 114 3.64 -10.41 24.73
N SER A 115 3.28 -11.17 25.77
CA SER A 115 1.94 -11.77 25.88
C SER A 115 0.97 -10.82 26.58
N GLY A 116 -0.33 -10.95 26.29
CA GLY A 116 -1.34 -10.04 26.85
C GLY A 116 -2.77 -10.49 26.59
N ALA A 117 -3.72 -9.59 26.87
CA ALA A 117 -5.12 -9.83 26.57
C ALA A 117 -5.37 -9.79 25.05
N GLU A 118 -6.18 -10.72 24.55
CA GLU A 118 -6.42 -10.87 23.12
C GLU A 118 -7.92 -10.85 22.77
N HIS A 119 -8.24 -10.13 21.72
CA HIS A 119 -9.50 -10.26 20.97
C HIS A 119 -9.26 -9.83 19.52
N GLN A 120 -10.23 -10.08 18.65
CA GLN A 120 -10.30 -9.51 17.31
C GLN A 120 -11.74 -9.48 16.81
N LEU A 121 -11.99 -8.70 15.76
CA LEU A 121 -13.21 -8.84 14.97
C LEU A 121 -13.13 -10.12 14.13
N SER A 122 -14.27 -10.78 13.91
CA SER A 122 -14.35 -11.92 12.99
C SER A 122 -14.07 -11.48 11.55
N MET A 123 -13.42 -12.34 10.78
CA MET A 123 -13.29 -12.16 9.34
C MET A 123 -14.68 -12.21 8.68
N PRO A 124 -14.99 -11.34 7.70
CA PRO A 124 -16.25 -11.43 6.97
C PRO A 124 -16.33 -12.73 6.17
N GLU A 125 -17.55 -13.27 6.05
CA GLU A 125 -17.82 -14.44 5.22
C GLU A 125 -17.79 -14.04 3.73
N VAL A 126 -16.78 -14.54 3.02
CA VAL A 126 -16.60 -14.35 1.57
C VAL A 126 -16.14 -15.66 0.94
N PRO A 127 -16.33 -15.85 -0.38
CA PRO A 127 -15.72 -16.96 -1.10
C PRO A 127 -14.20 -17.03 -0.84
N MET A 128 -13.68 -18.25 -0.76
CA MET A 128 -12.24 -18.47 -0.66
C MET A 128 -11.56 -18.05 -1.96
N PRO A 129 -10.27 -17.67 -1.95
CA PRO A 129 -9.63 -17.15 -3.14
C PRO A 129 -9.67 -18.15 -4.29
N GLU A 130 -9.53 -19.45 -4.03
CA GLU A 130 -9.65 -20.54 -5.02
C GLU A 130 -10.97 -20.53 -5.80
N ASP A 131 -12.06 -20.09 -5.17
CA ASP A 131 -13.40 -20.08 -5.74
C ASP A 131 -13.71 -18.79 -6.50
N ILE A 132 -12.75 -17.86 -6.56
CA ILE A 132 -12.88 -16.57 -7.25
C ILE A 132 -12.05 -16.63 -8.53
N ASP A 133 -12.72 -16.42 -9.65
CA ASP A 133 -12.05 -16.31 -10.95
C ASP A 133 -11.07 -15.14 -10.95
N PRO A 134 -9.87 -15.31 -11.54
CA PRO A 134 -8.96 -14.21 -11.78
C PRO A 134 -9.64 -13.11 -12.60
N SER A 135 -9.27 -11.85 -12.37
CA SER A 135 -9.74 -10.75 -13.21
C SER A 135 -9.43 -11.03 -14.68
N PRO A 136 -10.42 -10.97 -15.59
CA PRO A 136 -10.17 -11.22 -17.00
C PRO A 136 -9.23 -10.16 -17.56
N ALA A 137 -8.30 -10.58 -18.41
CA ALA A 137 -7.47 -9.64 -19.15
C ALA A 137 -8.37 -8.74 -20.00
N LEU A 138 -8.03 -7.45 -20.10
CA LEU A 138 -8.73 -6.56 -21.03
C LEU A 138 -8.55 -7.08 -22.46
N ALA A 139 -9.64 -7.08 -23.23
CA ALA A 139 -9.60 -7.41 -24.65
C ALA A 139 -8.58 -6.49 -25.36
N PRO A 140 -7.75 -6.99 -26.29
CA PRO A 140 -6.73 -6.20 -26.97
C PRO A 140 -7.25 -4.92 -27.60
N GLU A 141 -8.49 -4.95 -28.10
CA GLU A 141 -9.18 -3.81 -28.70
C GLU A 141 -9.47 -2.73 -27.67
N VAL A 142 -9.93 -3.11 -26.48
CA VAL A 142 -10.17 -2.18 -25.36
C VAL A 142 -8.84 -1.61 -24.87
N LEU A 143 -7.83 -2.47 -24.67
CA LEU A 143 -6.50 -2.05 -24.26
C LEU A 143 -5.92 -1.00 -25.20
N ALA A 144 -6.05 -1.19 -26.53
CA ALA A 144 -5.55 -0.25 -27.54
C ALA A 144 -6.20 1.14 -27.46
N THR A 145 -7.42 1.27 -26.93
CA THR A 145 -8.10 2.56 -26.74
C THR A 145 -7.61 3.34 -25.52
N LEU A 146 -6.94 2.67 -24.58
CA LEU A 146 -6.47 3.30 -23.35
C LEU A 146 -5.19 4.11 -23.58
N PRO A 147 -4.93 5.17 -22.80
CA PRO A 147 -3.65 5.85 -22.84
C PRO A 147 -2.50 4.86 -22.59
N THR A 148 -1.36 5.00 -23.29
CA THR A 148 -0.20 4.07 -23.21
C THR A 148 0.25 3.76 -21.78
N LYS A 149 0.12 4.72 -20.85
CA LYS A 149 0.43 4.53 -19.43
C LYS A 149 -0.55 3.60 -18.72
N VAL A 150 -1.85 3.75 -18.99
CA VAL A 150 -2.89 2.85 -18.47
C VAL A 150 -2.73 1.45 -19.06
N GLN A 151 -2.38 1.36 -20.35
CA GLN A 151 -2.06 0.07 -20.97
C GLN A 151 -0.94 -0.65 -20.22
N ARG A 152 0.16 0.04 -19.91
CA ARG A 152 1.28 -0.52 -19.15
C ARG A 152 0.90 -0.94 -17.74
N TRP A 153 0.06 -0.17 -17.05
CA TRP A 153 -0.44 -0.50 -15.73
C TRP A 153 -1.28 -1.78 -15.75
N VAL A 154 -2.30 -1.84 -16.62
CA VAL A 154 -3.25 -2.96 -16.67
C VAL A 154 -2.64 -4.22 -17.30
N SER A 155 -1.66 -4.09 -18.20
CA SER A 155 -1.01 -5.23 -18.84
C SER A 155 0.11 -5.85 -18.01
N ARG A 156 0.58 -5.18 -16.96
CA ARG A 156 1.64 -5.70 -16.11
C ARG A 156 1.07 -6.65 -15.07
N GLN A 157 1.51 -7.90 -15.10
CA GLN A 157 1.42 -8.79 -13.95
C GLN A 157 2.36 -8.22 -12.87
N GLY A 158 1.77 -7.59 -11.85
CA GLY A 158 2.50 -7.07 -10.71
C GLY A 158 3.05 -8.19 -9.82
N PRO A 159 3.82 -7.83 -8.78
CA PRO A 159 4.35 -8.80 -7.81
C PRO A 159 3.25 -9.45 -6.95
N PHE A 160 2.05 -8.88 -6.92
CA PHE A 160 0.89 -9.40 -6.19
C PHE A 160 -0.20 -9.89 -7.14
N GLU A 161 -0.77 -11.04 -6.79
CA GLU A 161 -2.03 -11.54 -7.32
C GLU A 161 -3.18 -10.92 -6.52
N PHE A 162 -4.22 -10.45 -7.20
CA PHE A 162 -5.44 -9.92 -6.58
C PHE A 162 -6.67 -10.68 -7.09
N ARG A 163 -7.54 -11.11 -6.18
CA ARG A 163 -8.85 -11.70 -6.47
C ARG A 163 -9.94 -10.90 -5.80
N HIS A 164 -10.71 -10.18 -6.60
CA HIS A 164 -11.79 -9.34 -6.11
C HIS A 164 -13.04 -10.20 -5.86
N VAL A 165 -13.55 -10.21 -4.63
CA VAL A 165 -14.79 -10.93 -4.28
C VAL A 165 -15.97 -10.44 -5.15
N TYR A 166 -15.98 -9.15 -5.45
CA TYR A 166 -16.93 -8.55 -6.39
C TYR A 166 -16.19 -7.98 -7.60
N PRO A 167 -16.39 -8.54 -8.82
CA PRO A 167 -15.77 -8.04 -10.04
C PRO A 167 -15.96 -6.54 -10.23
N ARG A 168 -14.97 -5.90 -10.87
CA ARG A 168 -14.90 -4.45 -11.04
C ARG A 168 -14.63 -4.09 -12.50
N ASP A 169 -15.50 -3.29 -13.08
CA ASP A 169 -15.16 -2.51 -14.28
C ASP A 169 -14.48 -1.22 -13.81
N GLU A 170 -13.17 -1.12 -13.98
CA GLU A 170 -12.42 0.08 -13.58
C GLU A 170 -12.55 1.24 -14.58
N LEU A 171 -12.91 0.94 -15.83
CA LEU A 171 -13.04 1.92 -16.91
C LEU A 171 -14.41 2.58 -16.86
N ASN A 172 -15.46 1.79 -16.63
CA ASN A 172 -16.84 2.23 -16.51
C ASN A 172 -17.49 1.72 -15.20
N PRO A 173 -17.00 2.18 -14.03
CA PRO A 173 -17.47 1.65 -12.75
C PRO A 173 -18.94 2.02 -12.48
N PRO A 174 -19.82 1.03 -12.21
CA PRO A 174 -21.16 1.33 -11.70
C PRO A 174 -21.07 1.87 -10.26
N LYS A 175 -22.10 2.61 -9.85
CA LYS A 175 -22.27 2.98 -8.44
C LYS A 175 -22.51 1.75 -7.59
N ARG A 176 -21.83 1.63 -6.46
CA ARG A 176 -21.99 0.53 -5.50
C ARG A 176 -21.72 1.00 -4.07
N PRO A 177 -22.10 0.20 -3.05
CA PRO A 177 -21.78 0.51 -1.66
C PRO A 177 -20.28 0.76 -1.43
N PRO A 178 -19.89 1.59 -0.44
CA PRO A 178 -18.51 1.98 -0.19
C PRO A 178 -17.72 0.91 0.57
N PHE A 179 -17.78 -0.35 0.14
CA PHE A 179 -16.97 -1.42 0.72
C PHE A 179 -16.54 -2.44 -0.33
N GLN A 180 -15.47 -3.17 -0.06
CA GLN A 180 -15.03 -4.32 -0.85
C GLN A 180 -14.17 -5.28 -0.04
N GLN A 181 -14.05 -6.48 -0.58
CA GLN A 181 -13.17 -7.53 -0.10
C GLN A 181 -12.30 -7.99 -1.27
N VAL A 182 -10.99 -8.02 -1.06
CA VAL A 182 -10.02 -8.43 -2.07
C VAL A 182 -9.03 -9.37 -1.41
N TRP A 183 -8.94 -10.59 -1.93
CA TRP A 183 -7.85 -11.49 -1.59
C TRP A 183 -6.60 -11.06 -2.34
N PHE A 184 -5.46 -11.07 -1.68
CA PHE A 184 -4.18 -10.83 -2.31
C PHE A 184 -3.09 -11.70 -1.73
N LYS A 185 -2.09 -11.99 -2.55
CA LYS A 185 -0.84 -12.63 -2.12
C LYS A 185 0.28 -12.27 -3.08
N LEU A 186 1.51 -12.41 -2.63
CA LEU A 186 2.68 -12.34 -3.48
C LEU A 186 2.67 -13.53 -4.45
N SER A 187 3.05 -13.28 -5.70
CA SER A 187 2.99 -14.29 -6.77
C SER A 187 4.04 -15.40 -6.61
N GLU A 188 5.09 -15.17 -5.81
CA GLU A 188 6.20 -16.09 -5.58
C GLU A 188 6.52 -16.16 -4.07
N PRO A 189 7.00 -17.30 -3.56
CA PRO A 189 7.48 -17.41 -2.18
C PRO A 189 8.68 -16.51 -1.91
N VAL A 190 8.80 -16.06 -0.66
CA VAL A 190 9.93 -15.25 -0.18
C VAL A 190 10.49 -15.75 1.14
N GLY A 191 11.67 -15.24 1.52
CA GLY A 191 12.30 -15.59 2.79
C GLY A 191 11.45 -15.20 4.01
N ASP A 192 11.70 -15.86 5.14
CA ASP A 192 10.82 -15.84 6.33
C ASP A 192 10.98 -14.58 7.21
N ALA A 193 11.85 -13.65 6.80
CA ALA A 193 12.18 -12.43 7.53
C ALA A 193 10.90 -11.61 7.84
N PRO A 194 10.47 -11.49 9.12
CA PRO A 194 9.22 -10.80 9.45
C PRO A 194 9.20 -9.31 9.06
N GLU A 195 10.36 -8.66 9.03
CA GLU A 195 10.57 -7.29 8.59
C GLU A 195 10.32 -7.10 7.09
N LEU A 196 10.66 -8.11 6.28
CA LEU A 196 10.37 -8.12 4.84
C LEU A 196 8.87 -8.21 4.60
N HIS A 197 8.17 -9.13 5.27
CA HIS A 197 6.72 -9.27 5.15
C HIS A 197 5.98 -8.00 5.59
N ARG A 198 6.47 -7.27 6.61
CA ARG A 198 5.89 -5.98 7.01
C ARG A 198 6.11 -4.89 5.97
N ALA A 199 7.31 -4.79 5.39
CA ALA A 199 7.59 -3.84 4.31
C ALA A 199 6.75 -4.16 3.05
N LEU A 200 6.59 -5.44 2.71
CA LEU A 200 5.74 -5.91 1.61
C LEU A 200 4.26 -5.62 1.86
N LEU A 201 3.76 -5.81 3.08
CA LEU A 201 2.38 -5.47 3.42
C LEU A 201 2.15 -3.95 3.41
N ALA A 202 3.12 -3.16 3.87
CA ALA A 202 3.06 -1.69 3.77
C ALA A 202 3.07 -1.19 2.32
N TYR A 203 3.73 -1.92 1.42
CA TYR A 203 3.63 -1.69 -0.02
C TYR A 203 2.25 -2.07 -0.55
N ALA A 204 1.74 -3.23 -0.17
CA ALA A 204 0.47 -3.76 -0.66
C ALA A 204 -0.76 -2.99 -0.14
N SER A 205 -0.69 -2.41 1.06
CA SER A 205 -1.82 -1.77 1.74
C SER A 205 -2.36 -0.52 1.06
N ASP A 206 -1.54 0.15 0.23
CA ASP A 206 -1.92 1.32 -0.56
C ASP A 206 -2.66 0.95 -1.86
N PHE A 207 -2.67 -0.34 -2.25
CA PHE A 207 -3.56 -0.79 -3.32
C PHE A 207 -5.01 -0.85 -2.83
N GLN A 208 -5.94 -0.52 -3.73
CA GLN A 208 -7.40 -0.65 -3.55
C GLN A 208 -8.04 0.26 -2.47
N LEU A 209 -7.29 0.70 -1.45
CA LEU A 209 -7.80 1.37 -0.25
C LEU A 209 -8.61 2.63 -0.59
N LEU A 210 -7.94 3.70 -1.05
CA LEU A 210 -8.60 4.97 -1.41
C LEU A 210 -9.63 4.81 -2.53
N GLY A 211 -9.42 3.86 -3.45
CA GLY A 211 -10.36 3.55 -4.53
C GLY A 211 -11.75 3.16 -4.03
N THR A 212 -11.86 2.58 -2.84
CA THR A 212 -13.15 2.20 -2.24
C THR A 212 -14.07 3.41 -2.01
N ALA A 213 -13.49 4.57 -1.68
CA ALA A 213 -14.26 5.80 -1.47
C ALA A 213 -14.90 6.35 -2.74
N THR A 214 -14.51 5.87 -3.94
CA THR A 214 -15.10 6.31 -5.20
C THR A 214 -16.34 5.51 -5.60
N PHE A 215 -16.61 4.38 -4.93
CA PHE A 215 -17.66 3.43 -5.32
C PHE A 215 -19.08 4.00 -5.30
N PRO A 216 -19.52 4.78 -4.28
CA PRO A 216 -20.85 5.37 -4.30
C PRO A 216 -21.05 6.38 -5.44
N HIS A 217 -19.96 6.86 -6.02
CA HIS A 217 -19.95 7.92 -7.02
C HIS A 217 -19.85 7.38 -8.45
N GLY A 218 -19.48 6.11 -8.65
CA GLY A 218 -19.31 5.52 -9.98
C GLY A 218 -18.17 6.18 -10.76
N ILE A 219 -17.09 6.52 -10.05
CA ILE A 219 -15.89 7.13 -10.63
C ILE A 219 -14.65 6.31 -10.30
N SER A 220 -13.58 6.47 -11.07
CA SER A 220 -12.30 5.79 -10.82
C SER A 220 -11.10 6.68 -11.18
N TYR A 221 -9.91 6.30 -10.68
CA TYR A 221 -8.64 6.94 -11.02
C TYR A 221 -8.31 6.94 -12.52
N TYR A 222 -8.92 6.03 -13.31
CA TYR A 222 -8.67 5.93 -14.75
C TYR A 222 -9.46 6.93 -15.58
N GLN A 223 -10.49 7.55 -14.99
CA GLN A 223 -11.25 8.58 -15.68
C GLN A 223 -10.42 9.88 -15.78
N PRO A 224 -10.34 10.51 -16.96
CA PRO A 224 -9.44 11.64 -17.19
C PRO A 224 -9.79 12.88 -16.37
N ASN A 225 -11.04 12.99 -15.92
CA ASN A 225 -11.56 14.09 -15.11
C ASN A 225 -11.47 13.83 -13.60
N VAL A 226 -10.88 12.71 -13.16
CA VAL A 226 -10.75 12.35 -11.75
C VAL A 226 -9.29 12.49 -11.32
N GLN A 227 -9.05 13.37 -10.35
CA GLN A 227 -7.76 13.53 -9.70
C GLN A 227 -7.81 12.88 -8.31
N MET A 228 -6.93 11.91 -8.08
CA MET A 228 -6.76 11.28 -6.76
C MET A 228 -5.32 11.35 -6.29
N ALA A 229 -5.14 11.52 -4.98
CA ALA A 229 -3.83 11.45 -4.33
C ALA A 229 -4.01 11.06 -2.86
N SER A 230 -3.18 10.15 -2.34
CA SER A 230 -3.11 9.86 -0.91
C SER A 230 -2.62 11.10 -0.15
N LEU A 231 -3.24 11.41 0.99
CA LEU A 231 -2.79 12.50 1.87
C LEU A 231 -2.02 11.94 3.06
N ASP A 232 -2.54 10.88 3.66
CA ASP A 232 -1.92 10.14 4.74
C ASP A 232 -2.12 8.63 4.57
N HIS A 233 -1.41 7.84 5.37
CA HIS A 233 -1.60 6.40 5.49
C HIS A 233 -1.18 5.95 6.88
N ALA A 234 -2.02 5.18 7.56
CA ALA A 234 -1.74 4.59 8.85
C ALA A 234 -1.92 3.09 8.82
N MET A 235 -1.05 2.35 9.50
CA MET A 235 -1.19 0.91 9.68
C MET A 235 -0.85 0.50 11.10
N TRP A 236 -1.52 -0.56 11.55
CA TRP A 236 -1.24 -1.25 12.79
C TRP A 236 -1.08 -2.73 12.49
N PHE A 237 0.05 -3.31 12.86
CA PHE A 237 0.35 -4.73 12.72
C PHE A 237 0.02 -5.44 14.03
N HIS A 238 -0.87 -6.43 13.97
CA HIS A 238 -1.43 -7.07 15.16
C HIS A 238 -0.84 -8.45 15.42
N ARG A 239 -0.56 -9.21 14.37
CA ARG A 239 -0.16 -10.61 14.45
C ARG A 239 0.89 -10.95 13.38
N PRO A 240 1.71 -11.99 13.55
CA PRO A 240 2.58 -12.51 12.49
C PRO A 240 1.77 -12.97 11.28
N PHE A 241 2.32 -12.76 10.09
CA PHE A 241 1.71 -13.14 8.82
C PHE A 241 2.78 -13.37 7.76
N ARG A 242 2.33 -13.94 6.64
CA ARG A 242 3.12 -14.13 5.44
C ARG A 242 2.41 -13.46 4.27
N THR A 243 3.14 -12.69 3.48
CA THR A 243 2.61 -12.01 2.29
C THR A 243 2.54 -12.91 1.07
N ASP A 244 3.25 -14.03 1.07
CA ASP A 244 3.22 -15.08 0.05
C ASP A 244 2.19 -16.19 0.33
N ASP A 245 1.40 -16.03 1.40
CA ASP A 245 0.12 -16.73 1.60
C ASP A 245 -1.05 -15.74 1.40
N TRP A 246 -2.25 -16.28 1.21
CA TRP A 246 -3.44 -15.48 0.98
C TRP A 246 -3.83 -14.64 2.19
N LEU A 247 -3.94 -13.34 1.94
CA LEU A 247 -4.48 -12.35 2.87
C LEU A 247 -5.76 -11.77 2.30
N LEU A 248 -6.78 -11.60 3.15
CA LEU A 248 -8.02 -10.91 2.79
C LEU A 248 -7.95 -9.46 3.25
N TYR A 249 -8.06 -8.52 2.32
CA TYR A 249 -8.21 -7.10 2.61
C TYR A 249 -9.69 -6.70 2.56
N SER A 250 -10.31 -6.51 3.72
CA SER A 250 -11.68 -6.00 3.85
C SER A 250 -11.64 -4.50 4.08
N ILE A 251 -12.15 -3.74 3.12
CA ILE A 251 -12.04 -2.27 3.08
C ILE A 251 -13.44 -1.65 3.11
N ASP A 252 -13.61 -0.57 3.88
CA ASP A 252 -14.78 0.29 3.84
C ASP A 252 -14.40 1.77 3.72
N SER A 253 -15.33 2.59 3.21
CA SER A 253 -15.23 4.03 3.20
C SER A 253 -16.42 4.64 3.95
N PRO A 254 -16.21 5.06 5.20
CA PRO A 254 -17.30 5.60 6.02
C PRO A 254 -17.74 7.00 5.60
N SER A 255 -16.91 7.76 4.88
CA SER A 255 -17.24 9.13 4.46
C SER A 255 -16.42 9.59 3.24
N ALA A 256 -17.08 10.37 2.38
CA ALA A 256 -16.44 11.15 1.33
C ALA A 256 -17.11 12.53 1.25
N GLN A 257 -16.32 13.59 1.42
CA GLN A 257 -16.80 14.97 1.47
C GLN A 257 -15.68 15.96 1.15
N GLN A 258 -16.03 17.15 0.67
CA GLN A 258 -15.06 18.25 0.43
C GLN A 258 -13.84 17.83 -0.41
N SER A 259 -14.08 17.02 -1.45
CA SER A 259 -13.04 16.43 -2.31
C SER A 259 -12.05 15.52 -1.58
N ARG A 260 -12.45 14.90 -0.46
CA ARG A 260 -11.68 13.90 0.27
C ARG A 260 -12.50 12.64 0.49
N GLY A 261 -11.84 11.50 0.53
CA GLY A 261 -12.44 10.22 0.92
C GLY A 261 -11.60 9.57 2.00
N LEU A 262 -12.27 9.12 3.07
CA LEU A 262 -11.67 8.28 4.10
C LEU A 262 -11.94 6.82 3.77
N ALA A 263 -10.90 5.99 3.79
CA ALA A 263 -11.02 4.55 3.68
C ALA A 263 -10.29 3.89 4.86
N ARG A 264 -10.82 2.76 5.33
CA ARG A 264 -10.23 1.93 6.37
C ARG A 264 -10.19 0.50 5.90
N GLY A 265 -9.23 -0.27 6.41
CA GLY A 265 -9.10 -1.67 6.05
C GLY A 265 -8.72 -2.55 7.21
N MET A 266 -9.12 -3.81 7.09
CA MET A 266 -8.75 -4.91 7.98
C MET A 266 -8.16 -6.01 7.11
N VAL A 267 -6.95 -6.44 7.44
CA VAL A 267 -6.23 -7.50 6.74
C VAL A 267 -6.29 -8.76 7.59
N TYR A 268 -6.90 -9.81 7.06
CA TYR A 268 -7.00 -11.11 7.69
C TYR A 268 -6.10 -12.10 6.95
N ASP A 269 -5.56 -13.10 7.66
CA ASP A 269 -5.04 -14.27 6.98
C ASP A 269 -6.17 -15.21 6.54
N ARG A 270 -5.82 -16.23 5.75
CA ARG A 270 -6.74 -17.26 5.29
C ARG A 270 -7.51 -17.98 6.42
N HIS A 271 -6.95 -18.04 7.63
CA HIS A 271 -7.57 -18.67 8.79
C HIS A 271 -8.45 -17.71 9.59
N GLY A 272 -8.63 -16.48 9.11
CA GLY A 272 -9.47 -15.46 9.73
C GLY A 272 -8.81 -14.72 10.89
N ARG A 273 -7.49 -14.86 11.10
CA ARG A 273 -6.77 -14.07 12.11
C ARG A 273 -6.57 -12.66 11.58
N LEU A 274 -6.92 -11.64 12.37
CA LEU A 274 -6.72 -10.25 11.98
C LEU A 274 -5.23 -9.89 12.14
N VAL A 275 -4.52 -9.71 11.02
CA VAL A 275 -3.07 -9.50 11.02
C VAL A 275 -2.67 -8.03 10.97
N ALA A 276 -3.49 -7.18 10.36
CA ALA A 276 -3.26 -5.73 10.34
C ALA A 276 -4.56 -4.93 10.18
N SER A 277 -4.50 -3.65 10.53
CA SER A 277 -5.52 -2.64 10.22
C SER A 277 -4.88 -1.44 9.51
N THR A 278 -5.66 -0.78 8.66
CA THR A 278 -5.20 0.38 7.87
C THR A 278 -6.23 1.50 7.86
N ALA A 279 -5.76 2.73 7.67
CA ALA A 279 -6.61 3.90 7.43
C ALA A 279 -5.89 4.89 6.52
N GLN A 280 -6.63 5.56 5.64
CA GLN A 280 -6.11 6.55 4.71
C GLN A 280 -7.20 7.55 4.32
N GLU A 281 -6.90 8.84 4.42
CA GLU A 281 -7.63 9.89 3.72
C GLU A 281 -6.87 10.25 2.44
N GLY A 282 -7.61 10.49 1.37
CA GLY A 282 -7.05 10.93 0.10
C GLY A 282 -7.88 12.02 -0.55
N LEU A 283 -7.23 12.85 -1.35
CA LEU A 283 -7.89 13.75 -2.29
C LEU A 283 -8.64 12.92 -3.32
N ILE A 284 -9.91 13.26 -3.55
CA ILE A 284 -10.76 12.74 -4.62
C ILE A 284 -11.48 13.94 -5.23
N ARG A 285 -10.97 14.43 -6.35
CA ARG A 285 -11.49 15.63 -7.03
C ARG A 285 -11.98 15.27 -8.42
N VAL A 286 -13.23 15.62 -8.71
CA VAL A 286 -13.77 15.59 -10.07
C VAL A 286 -13.58 16.98 -10.67
N VAL A 287 -12.70 17.08 -11.67
CA VAL A 287 -12.43 18.31 -12.40
C VAL A 287 -13.47 18.41 -13.52
N ARG A 288 -14.24 19.49 -13.58
CA ARG A 288 -15.13 19.72 -14.73
C ARG A 288 -14.28 20.09 -15.93
N ASP A 289 -14.58 19.54 -17.10
CA ASP A 289 -13.95 19.97 -18.35
C ASP A 289 -14.13 21.49 -18.52
N ALA A 290 -13.07 22.19 -18.89
CA ALA A 290 -13.09 23.64 -19.12
C ALA A 290 -13.87 24.05 -20.40
N LYS A 291 -14.76 23.20 -20.90
CA LYS A 291 -15.63 23.48 -22.06
C LYS A 291 -17.09 23.38 -21.62
N GLY A 292 -17.60 24.50 -21.10
CA GLY A 292 -18.97 24.61 -20.63
C GLY A 292 -19.28 25.95 -19.97
N SER A 293 -18.83 27.05 -20.60
CA SER A 293 -19.36 28.41 -20.41
C SER A 293 -19.54 29.05 -21.76
#